data_AF-A0A0H5Q3F5-F1
#
_entry.id   AF-A0A0H5Q3F5-F1
#
_cell.length_a   1.000
_cell.length_b   1.000
_cell.length_c   1.000
_cell.angle_alpha   90.00
_cell.angle_beta   90.00
_cell.angle_gamma   90.00
#
_symmetry.space_group_name_H-M   'P 1'
#
loop_
_entity.id
_entity.type
_entity.pdbx_description
1 polymer ?
#
loop_
_entity_poly.entity_id
_entity_poly.type
_entity_poly.pdbx_seq_one_letter_code
_entity_poly.pdbx_strand_id
1 'polypeptide(L)'
;MDNGLEIKLGFDRVRKSIADRCSTEYAVARVENEKISSSVSVIRKRLQLTDEMRLIVMFEDSFPSNGYIDCVHFLEILASDGANIDLLSLAKLRTMLDTLRRITEFFSRIKDGVYPSLKKMTSGIMVFPEISRKIDTILDKFGNVKDTASDTLYEIRKALKDKEGAVSRVANRILRQAQPERTSRRSSPISSGSRSMRNSASGSGSTV
;
A
#
# COMPACT_ATOMS: atom_id res chain seq x y z
N MET A 1 -13.74 -25.96 31.76
CA MET A 1 -14.40 -24.82 32.44
C MET A 1 -15.81 -24.73 31.90
N ASP A 2 -16.77 -24.47 32.77
CA ASP A 2 -18.19 -24.49 32.46
C ASP A 2 -18.57 -23.29 31.58
N ASN A 3 -19.12 -23.55 30.39
CA ASN A 3 -19.58 -22.54 29.44
C ASN A 3 -20.64 -21.61 30.07
N GLY A 4 -21.37 -22.10 31.07
CA GLY A 4 -22.34 -21.31 31.84
C GLY A 4 -21.71 -20.18 32.66
N LEU A 5 -20.46 -20.31 33.10
CA LEU A 5 -19.77 -19.26 33.84
C LEU A 5 -19.33 -18.11 32.93
N GLU A 6 -18.84 -18.41 31.71
CA GLU A 6 -18.42 -17.40 30.75
C GLU A 6 -19.58 -16.48 30.35
N ILE A 7 -20.74 -17.07 30.09
CA ILE A 7 -21.96 -16.34 29.72
C ILE A 7 -22.44 -15.45 30.87
N LYS A 8 -22.45 -15.97 32.11
CA LYS A 8 -22.88 -15.18 33.29
C LYS A 8 -21.97 -13.97 33.55
N LEU A 9 -20.68 -14.11 33.27
CA LEU A 9 -19.70 -13.03 33.42
C LEU A 9 -19.61 -12.12 32.17
N GLY A 10 -20.31 -12.45 31.08
CA GLY A 10 -20.31 -11.69 29.83
C GLY A 10 -19.02 -11.81 29.02
N PHE A 11 -18.17 -12.80 29.31
CA PHE A 11 -16.90 -13.01 28.59
C PHE A 11 -17.12 -13.37 27.12
N ASP A 12 -18.22 -14.04 26.80
CA ASP A 12 -18.64 -14.34 25.43
C ASP A 12 -18.79 -13.05 24.59
N ARG A 13 -19.42 -12.02 25.14
CA ARG A 13 -19.63 -10.72 24.48
C ARG A 13 -18.32 -9.96 24.32
N VAL A 14 -17.46 -9.98 25.34
CA VAL A 14 -16.14 -9.35 25.29
C VAL A 14 -15.28 -10.03 24.22
N ARG A 15 -15.25 -11.36 24.21
CA ARG A 15 -14.52 -12.16 23.22
C ARG A 15 -14.96 -11.81 21.79
N LYS A 16 -16.27 -11.80 21.54
CA LYS A 16 -16.81 -11.39 20.25
C LYS A 16 -16.41 -9.96 19.86
N SER A 17 -16.54 -9.01 20.80
CA SER A 17 -16.19 -7.61 20.57
C SER A 17 -14.71 -7.39 20.25
N ILE A 18 -13.82 -8.22 20.81
CA ILE A 18 -12.39 -8.20 20.49
C ILE A 18 -12.14 -8.84 19.12
N ALA A 19 -12.76 -9.99 18.85
CA ALA A 19 -12.63 -10.71 17.58
C ALA A 19 -13.05 -9.83 16.38
N ASP A 20 -14.16 -9.09 16.51
CA ASP A 20 -14.66 -8.15 15.50
C ASP A 20 -13.68 -7.00 15.20
N ARG A 21 -12.69 -6.77 16.07
CA ARG A 21 -11.65 -5.74 15.93
C ARG A 21 -10.28 -6.31 15.56
N CYS A 22 -10.13 -7.62 15.44
CA CYS A 22 -8.88 -8.25 15.05
C CYS A 22 -8.58 -8.01 13.57
N SER A 23 -7.32 -7.73 13.24
CA SER A 23 -6.89 -7.43 11.87
C SER A 23 -6.49 -8.66 11.05
N THR A 24 -6.35 -9.83 11.67
CA THR A 24 -5.94 -11.07 11.02
C THR A 24 -6.79 -12.24 11.48
N GLU A 25 -6.94 -13.24 10.60
CA GLU A 25 -7.65 -14.49 10.92
C GLU A 25 -6.98 -15.23 12.09
N TYR A 26 -5.64 -15.27 12.13
CA TYR A 26 -4.90 -15.77 13.29
C TYR A 26 -5.31 -15.09 14.61
N ALA A 27 -5.47 -13.76 14.62
CA ALA A 27 -5.86 -13.03 15.82
C ALA A 27 -7.31 -13.35 16.23
N VAL A 28 -8.23 -13.45 15.26
CA VAL A 28 -9.62 -13.89 15.49
C VAL A 28 -9.63 -15.28 16.12
N ALA A 29 -9.01 -16.26 15.47
CA ALA A 29 -8.95 -17.63 15.96
C ALA A 29 -8.32 -17.72 17.35
N ARG A 30 -7.28 -16.94 17.63
CA ARG A 30 -6.64 -16.89 18.95
C ARG A 30 -7.59 -16.34 20.02
N VAL A 31 -8.34 -15.29 19.74
CA VAL A 31 -9.31 -14.70 20.67
C VAL A 31 -10.48 -15.65 20.91
N GLU A 32 -10.98 -16.31 19.86
CA GLU A 32 -12.07 -17.28 19.95
C GLU A 32 -11.72 -18.48 20.84
N ASN A 33 -10.47 -18.93 20.78
CA ASN A 33 -9.96 -20.04 21.59
C ASN A 33 -9.49 -19.63 23.00
N GLU A 34 -9.55 -18.34 23.33
CA GLU A 34 -9.09 -17.83 24.62
C GLU A 34 -10.06 -18.23 25.74
N LYS A 35 -9.51 -18.80 26.82
CA LYS A 35 -10.28 -19.30 27.96
C LYS A 35 -10.00 -18.45 29.20
N ILE A 36 -10.97 -18.41 30.11
CA ILE A 36 -10.77 -17.80 31.42
C ILE A 36 -9.58 -18.52 32.11
N SER A 37 -8.67 -17.73 32.67
CA SER A 37 -7.58 -18.24 33.49
C SER A 37 -7.87 -17.93 34.95
N SER A 38 -7.64 -18.90 35.84
CA SER A 38 -7.67 -18.71 37.29
C SER A 38 -6.28 -18.49 37.90
N SER A 39 -5.22 -18.57 37.08
CA SER A 39 -3.85 -18.40 37.54
C SER A 39 -3.50 -16.92 37.69
N VAL A 40 -3.23 -16.50 38.93
CA VAL A 40 -2.87 -15.11 39.27
C VAL A 40 -1.66 -14.61 38.47
N SER A 41 -0.65 -15.47 38.25
CA SER A 41 0.54 -15.09 37.48
C SER A 41 0.22 -14.83 36.01
N VAL A 42 -0.62 -15.68 35.40
CA VAL A 42 -1.07 -15.51 34.01
C VAL A 42 -1.93 -14.26 33.87
N ILE A 43 -2.88 -14.05 34.79
CA ILE A 43 -3.75 -12.86 34.80
C ILE A 43 -2.90 -11.60 34.91
N ARG A 44 -1.99 -11.54 35.89
CA ARG A 44 -1.11 -10.37 36.10
C ARG A 44 -0.29 -10.07 34.86
N LYS A 45 0.31 -11.09 34.24
CA LYS A 45 1.12 -10.89 33.03
C LYS A 45 0.31 -10.36 31.87
N ARG A 46 -0.91 -10.89 31.65
CA ARG A 46 -1.81 -10.43 30.59
C ARG A 46 -2.26 -8.99 30.82
N LEU A 47 -2.64 -8.64 32.05
CA LEU A 47 -3.02 -7.26 32.39
C LEU A 47 -1.87 -6.28 32.16
N GLN A 48 -0.64 -6.64 32.52
CA GLN A 48 0.55 -5.80 32.24
C GLN A 48 0.75 -5.57 30.74
N LEU A 49 0.67 -6.63 29.92
CA LEU A 49 0.80 -6.51 28.47
C LEU A 49 -0.29 -5.62 27.88
N THR A 50 -1.54 -5.77 28.34
CA THR A 50 -2.67 -4.97 27.89
C THR A 50 -2.53 -3.50 28.28
N ASP A 51 -2.09 -3.21 29.51
CA ASP A 51 -1.90 -1.82 29.96
C ASP A 51 -0.75 -1.13 29.22
N GLU A 52 0.39 -1.82 29.04
CA GLU A 52 1.50 -1.30 28.24
C GLU A 52 1.06 -1.03 26.78
N MET A 53 0.29 -1.94 26.16
CA MET A 53 -0.21 -1.73 24.80
C MET A 53 -1.23 -0.59 24.72
N ARG A 54 -2.08 -0.42 25.74
CA ARG A 54 -3.01 0.71 25.83
C ARG A 54 -2.25 2.04 25.85
N LEU A 55 -1.17 2.13 26.63
CA LEU A 55 -0.32 3.33 26.65
C LEU A 55 0.31 3.61 25.29
N ILE A 56 0.83 2.59 24.62
CA ILE A 56 1.38 2.73 23.25
C ILE A 56 0.30 3.27 22.30
N VAL A 57 -0.90 2.69 22.29
CA VAL A 57 -2.00 3.15 21.41
C VAL A 57 -2.40 4.60 21.72
N MET A 58 -2.29 5.04 22.98
CA MET A 58 -2.68 6.39 23.39
C MET A 58 -1.62 7.46 23.11
N PHE A 59 -0.34 7.11 23.18
CA PHE A 59 0.75 8.10 23.25
C PHE A 59 1.86 7.92 22.22
N GLU A 60 1.95 6.78 21.54
CA GLU A 60 3.07 6.44 20.67
C GLU A 60 2.65 6.36 19.20
N ASP A 61 2.54 7.53 18.55
CA ASP A 61 2.18 7.65 17.12
C ASP A 61 3.13 6.90 16.17
N SER A 62 4.36 6.64 16.63
CA SER A 62 5.37 5.93 15.85
C SER A 62 5.16 4.41 15.80
N PHE A 63 4.29 3.87 16.68
CA PHE A 63 4.04 2.45 16.73
C PHE A 63 3.28 1.98 15.48
N PRO A 64 3.67 0.86 14.84
CA PRO A 64 2.99 0.38 13.63
C PRO A 64 1.54 -0.01 13.94
N SER A 65 0.56 0.67 13.33
CA SER A 65 -0.86 0.37 13.51
C SER A 65 -1.46 -0.50 12.40
N ASN A 66 -0.69 -0.80 11.36
CA ASN A 66 -1.13 -1.55 10.18
C ASN A 66 -0.02 -2.47 9.63
N GLY A 67 -0.33 -3.17 8.52
CA GLY A 67 0.59 -4.11 7.89
C GLY A 67 0.71 -5.44 8.62
N TYR A 68 -0.22 -5.74 9.54
CA TYR A 68 -0.37 -7.05 10.14
C TYR A 68 -1.00 -8.00 9.12
N ILE A 69 -0.17 -8.87 8.54
CA ILE A 69 -0.60 -9.82 7.52
C ILE A 69 -0.30 -11.22 8.03
N ASP A 70 -1.28 -12.11 7.88
CA ASP A 70 -1.06 -13.53 8.12
C ASP A 70 -0.28 -14.12 6.94
N CYS A 71 0.95 -14.55 7.23
CA CYS A 71 1.84 -15.18 6.25
C CYS A 71 1.99 -16.68 6.47
N VAL A 72 1.44 -17.24 7.55
CA VAL A 72 1.73 -18.63 7.96
C VAL A 72 1.37 -19.60 6.85
N HIS A 73 0.18 -19.44 6.26
CA HIS A 73 -0.32 -20.37 5.24
C HIS A 73 0.61 -20.50 4.02
N PHE A 74 1.07 -19.40 3.44
CA PHE A 74 1.94 -19.48 2.26
C PHE A 74 3.40 -19.79 2.63
N LEU A 75 3.84 -19.48 3.86
CA LEU A 75 5.16 -19.86 4.34
C LEU A 75 5.27 -21.38 4.56
N GLU A 76 4.21 -22.03 5.04
CA GLU A 76 4.14 -23.49 5.18
C GLU A 76 4.25 -24.18 3.82
N ILE A 77 3.58 -23.65 2.80
CA ILE A 77 3.68 -24.16 1.42
C ILE A 77 5.12 -23.99 0.90
N LEU A 78 5.73 -22.83 1.14
CA LEU A 78 7.10 -22.53 0.71
C LEU A 78 8.18 -23.36 1.40
N ALA A 79 7.88 -24.01 2.53
CA ALA A 79 8.80 -24.93 3.18
C ALA A 79 8.98 -26.24 2.39
N SER A 80 8.09 -26.53 1.43
CA SER A 80 8.18 -27.71 0.57
C SER A 80 9.14 -27.48 -0.59
N ASP A 81 9.91 -28.51 -0.95
CA ASP A 81 10.84 -28.45 -2.08
C ASP A 81 10.10 -28.19 -3.41
N GLY A 82 10.63 -27.24 -4.19
CA GLY A 82 10.05 -26.85 -5.48
C GLY A 82 8.85 -25.91 -5.41
N ALA A 83 8.45 -25.46 -4.21
CA ALA A 83 7.41 -24.47 -4.05
C ALA A 83 7.84 -23.10 -4.61
N ASN A 84 6.87 -22.36 -5.15
CA ASN A 84 7.06 -20.99 -5.62
C ASN A 84 6.11 -20.05 -4.87
N ILE A 85 6.44 -18.77 -4.88
CA ILE A 85 5.62 -17.72 -4.30
C ILE A 85 5.09 -16.83 -5.41
N ASP A 86 3.79 -16.56 -5.39
CA ASP A 86 3.18 -15.61 -6.31
C ASP A 86 3.48 -14.16 -5.90
N LEU A 87 3.26 -13.23 -6.83
CA LEU A 87 3.61 -11.83 -6.65
C LEU A 87 2.85 -11.16 -5.48
N LEU A 88 1.57 -11.51 -5.30
CA LEU A 88 0.72 -10.94 -4.27
C LEU A 88 1.20 -11.43 -2.89
N SER A 89 1.50 -12.72 -2.75
CA SER A 89 2.06 -13.29 -1.53
C SER A 89 3.45 -12.73 -1.21
N LEU A 90 4.28 -12.47 -2.23
CA LEU A 90 5.58 -11.81 -2.06
C LEU A 90 5.43 -10.38 -1.54
N ALA A 91 4.47 -9.61 -2.06
CA ALA A 91 4.18 -8.26 -1.59
C ALA A 91 3.63 -8.26 -0.14
N LYS A 92 2.79 -9.24 0.20
CA LYS A 92 2.32 -9.48 1.57
C LYS A 92 3.47 -9.79 2.52
N LEU A 93 4.37 -10.69 2.14
CA LEU A 93 5.56 -11.02 2.91
C LEU A 93 6.45 -9.80 3.14
N ARG A 94 6.68 -8.99 2.10
CA ARG A 94 7.42 -7.72 2.19
C ARG A 94 6.84 -6.78 3.25
N THR A 95 5.52 -6.60 3.22
CA THR A 95 4.80 -5.71 4.15
C THR A 95 4.91 -6.22 5.58
N MET A 96 4.73 -7.52 5.79
CA MET A 96 4.87 -8.14 7.12
C MET A 96 6.29 -7.97 7.67
N LEU A 97 7.32 -8.22 6.85
CA LEU A 97 8.72 -8.04 7.24
C LEU A 97 9.05 -6.58 7.61
N ASP A 98 8.50 -5.60 6.88
CA ASP A 98 8.66 -4.20 7.22
C ASP A 98 7.96 -3.84 8.54
N THR A 99 6.73 -4.31 8.76
CA THR A 99 6.02 -4.12 10.04
C THR A 99 6.81 -4.73 11.19
N LEU A 100 7.34 -5.95 11.03
CA LEU A 100 8.15 -6.62 12.05
C LEU A 100 9.41 -5.80 12.39
N ARG A 101 10.12 -5.34 11.35
CA ARG A 101 11.29 -4.45 11.51
C ARG A 101 10.91 -3.20 12.30
N ARG A 102 9.84 -2.50 11.92
CA ARG A 102 9.38 -1.28 12.62
C ARG A 102 9.02 -1.53 14.08
N ILE A 103 8.38 -2.66 14.40
CA ILE A 103 8.06 -3.05 15.78
C ILE A 103 9.35 -3.27 16.59
N THR A 104 10.31 -4.02 16.03
CA THR A 104 11.59 -4.28 16.72
C THR A 104 12.40 -3.00 16.93
N GLU A 105 12.45 -2.12 15.92
CA GLU A 105 13.11 -0.82 16.00
C GLU A 105 12.45 0.09 17.04
N PHE A 106 11.12 0.13 17.10
CA PHE A 106 10.38 0.86 18.13
C PHE A 106 10.83 0.44 19.53
N PHE A 107 10.74 -0.84 19.86
CA PHE A 107 11.12 -1.32 21.20
C PHE A 107 12.63 -1.20 21.48
N SER A 108 13.48 -1.18 20.45
CA SER A 108 14.93 -0.94 20.62
C SER A 108 15.24 0.49 21.07
N ARG A 109 14.44 1.48 20.63
CA ARG A 109 14.63 2.90 20.93
C ARG A 109 14.00 3.30 22.27
N ILE A 110 13.00 2.56 22.72
CA ILE A 110 12.36 2.79 24.01
C ILE A 110 13.31 2.47 25.17
N LYS A 111 13.40 3.41 26.12
CA LYS A 111 14.19 3.26 27.35
C LYS A 111 13.71 2.06 28.17
N ASP A 112 14.65 1.40 28.85
CA ASP A 112 14.31 0.30 29.74
C ASP A 112 13.36 0.75 30.86
N GLY A 113 12.42 -0.12 31.22
CA GLY A 113 11.41 0.15 32.24
C GLY A 113 10.13 0.84 31.76
N VAL A 114 10.07 1.38 30.55
CA VAL A 114 8.85 2.03 30.01
C VAL A 114 7.79 0.98 29.62
N TYR A 115 8.16 0.01 28.78
CA TYR A 115 7.29 -1.11 28.37
C TYR A 115 8.00 -2.46 28.60
N PRO A 116 8.33 -2.81 29.86
CA PRO A 116 9.21 -3.95 30.15
C PRO A 116 8.61 -5.29 29.73
N SER A 117 7.28 -5.47 29.81
CA SER A 117 6.64 -6.72 29.43
C SER A 117 6.64 -6.93 27.93
N LEU A 118 6.29 -5.90 27.17
CA LEU A 118 6.27 -5.93 25.71
C LEU A 118 7.69 -6.02 25.14
N LYS A 119 8.65 -5.26 25.68
CA LYS A 119 10.06 -5.35 25.27
C LYS A 119 10.64 -6.74 25.50
N LYS A 120 10.30 -7.38 26.64
CA LYS A 120 10.65 -8.78 26.88
C LYS A 120 9.98 -9.72 25.87
N MET A 121 8.70 -9.51 25.57
CA MET A 121 7.95 -10.33 24.61
C MET A 121 8.51 -10.24 23.18
N THR A 122 9.01 -9.06 22.77
CA THR A 122 9.56 -8.83 21.43
C THR A 122 11.04 -9.15 21.29
N SER A 123 11.76 -9.34 22.41
CA SER A 123 13.21 -9.62 22.40
C SER A 123 13.64 -10.86 21.62
N GLY A 124 12.76 -11.86 21.47
CA GLY A 124 13.04 -13.09 20.71
C GLY A 124 12.75 -13.00 19.21
N ILE A 125 12.27 -11.86 18.72
CA ILE A 125 11.93 -11.68 17.31
C ILE A 125 13.20 -11.52 16.49
N MET A 126 13.39 -12.41 15.51
CA MET A 126 14.44 -12.29 14.52
C MET A 126 13.96 -11.48 13.31
N VAL A 127 14.81 -10.59 12.81
CA VAL A 127 14.57 -9.83 11.59
C VAL A 127 15.41 -10.40 10.43
N PHE A 128 14.89 -10.32 9.21
CA PHE A 128 15.50 -10.92 8.03
C PHE A 128 15.78 -9.86 6.94
N PRO A 129 16.73 -8.93 7.16
CA PRO A 129 16.97 -7.81 6.25
C PRO A 129 17.43 -8.23 4.85
N GLU A 130 18.11 -9.38 4.73
CA GLU A 130 18.50 -9.95 3.43
C GLU A 130 17.30 -10.41 2.61
N ILE A 131 16.27 -10.97 3.27
CA ILE A 131 15.03 -11.39 2.58
C ILE A 131 14.31 -10.16 2.05
N SER A 132 14.15 -9.12 2.87
CA SER A 132 13.55 -7.85 2.43
C SER A 132 14.28 -7.25 1.24
N ARG A 133 15.62 -7.23 1.27
CA ARG A 133 16.45 -6.74 0.15
C ARG A 133 16.25 -7.55 -1.12
N LYS A 134 16.20 -8.89 -1.04
CA LYS A 134 15.92 -9.75 -2.19
C LYS A 134 14.51 -9.51 -2.76
N ILE A 135 13.52 -9.28 -1.90
CA ILE A 135 12.19 -8.92 -2.37
C ILE A 135 12.22 -7.56 -3.09
N ASP A 136 12.97 -6.58 -2.56
CA ASP A 136 13.13 -5.26 -3.17
C ASP A 136 13.89 -5.29 -4.51
N THR A 137 14.67 -6.32 -4.83
CA THR A 137 15.25 -6.46 -6.18
C THR A 137 14.21 -6.89 -7.22
N ILE A 138 13.14 -7.56 -6.78
CA ILE A 138 12.06 -8.08 -7.63
C ILE A 138 10.93 -7.06 -7.73
N LEU A 139 10.51 -6.49 -6.60
CA LEU A 139 9.36 -5.59 -6.48
C LEU A 139 9.77 -4.12 -6.44
N ASP A 140 8.98 -3.26 -7.08
CA ASP A 140 9.05 -1.82 -6.89
C ASP A 140 8.23 -1.35 -5.67
N LYS A 141 8.23 -0.04 -5.43
CA LYS A 141 7.50 0.58 -4.32
C LYS A 141 5.97 0.46 -4.43
N PHE A 142 5.45 0.17 -5.62
CA PHE A 142 4.03 -0.01 -5.91
C PHE A 142 3.62 -1.50 -5.90
N GLY A 143 4.56 -2.42 -5.66
CA GLY A 143 4.31 -3.87 -5.67
C GLY A 143 4.35 -4.50 -7.06
N ASN A 144 4.81 -3.78 -8.09
CA ASN A 144 4.98 -4.33 -9.43
C ASN A 144 6.35 -4.97 -9.60
N VAL A 145 6.45 -5.96 -10.48
CA VAL A 145 7.74 -6.56 -10.86
C VAL A 145 8.57 -5.52 -11.62
N LYS A 146 9.76 -5.23 -11.11
CA LYS A 146 10.75 -4.37 -11.76
C LYS A 146 11.16 -4.94 -13.11
N ASP A 147 11.38 -4.05 -14.09
CA ASP A 147 11.95 -4.45 -15.38
C ASP A 147 13.30 -5.15 -15.20
N THR A 148 14.06 -4.74 -14.18
CA THR A 148 15.39 -5.25 -13.83
C THR A 148 15.34 -6.48 -12.92
N ALA A 149 14.19 -7.13 -12.74
CA ALA A 149 14.08 -8.32 -11.91
C ALA A 149 14.86 -9.51 -12.49
N SER A 150 15.02 -9.56 -13.82
CA SER A 150 15.97 -10.44 -14.51
C SER A 150 16.47 -9.80 -15.80
N ASP A 151 17.66 -10.18 -16.25
CA ASP A 151 18.24 -9.68 -17.51
C ASP A 151 17.34 -10.02 -18.71
N THR A 152 16.80 -11.23 -18.73
CA THR A 152 15.86 -11.69 -19.77
C THR A 152 14.56 -10.87 -19.80
N LEU A 153 14.00 -10.55 -18.63
CA LEU A 153 12.78 -9.75 -18.54
C LEU A 153 13.06 -8.32 -19.02
N TYR A 154 14.21 -7.77 -18.65
CA TYR A 154 14.65 -6.46 -19.09
C TYR A 154 14.78 -6.40 -20.62
N GLU A 155 15.44 -7.38 -21.24
CA GLU A 155 15.58 -7.47 -22.70
C GLU A 155 14.22 -7.56 -23.41
N ILE A 156 13.30 -8.39 -22.92
CA ILE A 156 11.96 -8.56 -23.49
C ILE A 156 11.18 -7.24 -23.41
N ARG A 157 11.15 -6.59 -22.24
CA ARG A 157 10.42 -5.33 -22.05
C ARG A 157 11.03 -4.18 -22.87
N LYS A 158 12.36 -4.13 -22.99
CA LYS A 158 13.06 -3.18 -23.86
C LYS A 158 12.66 -3.39 -25.32
N ALA A 159 12.71 -4.63 -25.81
CA ALA A 159 12.32 -4.95 -27.19
C ALA A 159 10.85 -4.61 -27.48
N LEU A 160 9.94 -4.80 -26.51
CA LEU A 160 8.54 -4.40 -26.63
C LEU A 160 8.41 -2.88 -26.78
N LYS A 161 9.07 -2.12 -25.90
CA LYS A 161 9.06 -0.66 -25.91
C LYS A 161 9.64 -0.08 -27.20
N ASP A 162 10.71 -0.68 -27.72
CA ASP A 162 11.33 -0.26 -28.98
C ASP A 162 10.38 -0.47 -30.17
N LYS A 163 9.64 -1.59 -30.20
CA LYS A 163 8.62 -1.88 -31.21
C LYS A 163 7.43 -0.94 -31.11
N GLU A 164 6.91 -0.70 -29.91
CA GLU A 164 5.83 0.27 -29.68
C GLU A 164 6.24 1.67 -30.14
N GLY A 165 7.44 2.11 -29.79
CA GLY A 165 7.98 3.39 -30.26
C GLY A 165 8.18 3.46 -31.77
N ALA A 166 8.49 2.34 -32.44
CA ALA A 166 8.50 2.27 -33.90
C ALA A 166 7.10 2.44 -34.49
N VAL A 167 6.10 1.75 -33.94
CA VAL A 167 4.69 1.87 -34.36
C VAL A 167 4.17 3.29 -34.17
N SER A 168 4.40 3.92 -33.01
CA SER A 168 4.00 5.30 -32.75
C SER A 168 4.66 6.29 -33.71
N ARG A 169 5.93 6.09 -34.08
CA ARG A 169 6.62 6.93 -35.08
C ARG A 169 5.99 6.79 -36.46
N VAL A 170 5.63 5.58 -36.87
CA VAL A 170 4.93 5.33 -38.14
C VAL A 170 3.54 5.96 -38.13
N ALA A 171 2.76 5.76 -37.07
CA ALA A 171 1.43 6.36 -36.91
C ALA A 171 1.47 7.88 -36.96
N ASN A 172 2.40 8.51 -36.24
CA ASN A 172 2.60 9.97 -36.28
C ASN A 172 3.04 10.47 -37.66
N ARG A 173 3.83 9.70 -38.40
CA ARG A 173 4.21 10.04 -39.78
C ARG A 173 3.00 10.03 -40.70
N ILE A 174 2.17 8.99 -40.61
CA ILE A 174 0.92 8.87 -41.39
C ILE A 174 -0.03 10.02 -41.04
N LEU A 175 -0.23 10.32 -39.75
CA LEU A 175 -1.07 11.44 -39.31
C LEU A 175 -0.56 12.79 -39.82
N ARG A 176 0.76 13.02 -39.84
CA ARG A 176 1.36 14.24 -40.42
C ARG A 176 1.20 14.32 -41.93
N GLN A 177 1.29 13.19 -42.64
CA GLN A 177 1.06 13.13 -44.09
C GLN A 177 -0.42 13.27 -44.46
N ALA A 178 -1.32 12.86 -43.57
CA ALA A 178 -2.76 12.93 -43.75
C ALA A 178 -3.40 14.24 -43.27
N GLN A 179 -2.64 15.20 -42.72
CA GLN A 179 -3.12 16.58 -42.54
C GLN A 179 -2.99 17.35 -43.86
N PRO A 180 -4.08 17.59 -44.61
CA PRO A 180 -4.03 18.40 -45.82
C PRO A 180 -4.02 19.87 -45.41
N GLU A 181 -2.98 20.60 -45.83
CA GLU A 181 -3.07 21.94 -46.41
C GLU A 181 -4.30 22.77 -46.01
N ARG A 182 -4.39 23.21 -44.74
CA ARG A 182 -5.31 24.28 -44.29
C ARG A 182 -4.60 25.61 -44.02
N THR A 183 -3.47 25.83 -44.67
CA THR A 183 -2.74 27.10 -44.63
C THR A 183 -2.37 27.58 -46.03
N SER A 184 -3.34 27.65 -46.95
CA SER A 184 -3.23 28.52 -48.12
C SER A 184 -4.61 28.81 -48.70
N ARG A 185 -5.34 29.74 -48.08
CA ARG A 185 -6.38 30.57 -48.70
C ARG A 185 -6.93 31.55 -47.67
N ARG A 186 -6.28 32.72 -47.58
CA ARG A 186 -6.86 34.08 -47.51
C ARG A 186 -5.82 35.05 -46.96
N SER A 187 -4.83 35.36 -47.78
CA SER A 187 -4.09 36.61 -47.68
C SER A 187 -3.99 37.22 -49.07
N SER A 188 -4.95 38.06 -49.41
CA SER A 188 -4.79 39.11 -50.42
C SER A 188 -5.69 40.27 -49.99
N PRO A 189 -5.13 41.42 -49.57
CA PRO A 189 -5.90 42.65 -49.45
C PRO A 189 -6.16 43.15 -50.87
N ILE A 190 -7.42 43.16 -51.29
CA ILE A 190 -7.82 43.83 -52.52
C ILE A 190 -7.74 45.34 -52.25
N SER A 191 -6.79 45.99 -52.91
CA SER A 191 -6.78 47.43 -53.13
C SER A 191 -8.04 47.83 -53.90
N SER A 192 -9.02 48.43 -53.23
CA SER A 192 -10.19 49.05 -53.87
C SER A 192 -10.05 50.57 -53.85
N GLY A 193 -9.55 51.13 -54.96
CA GLY A 193 -9.71 52.53 -55.31
C GLY A 193 -11.06 52.76 -56.01
N SER A 194 -11.82 53.71 -55.48
CA SER A 194 -12.79 54.56 -56.19
C SER A 194 -14.10 53.94 -56.71
N ARG A 195 -15.20 54.11 -55.95
CA ARG A 195 -16.39 54.81 -56.48
C ARG A 195 -17.37 55.29 -55.40
N SER A 196 -17.59 56.60 -55.48
CA SER A 196 -18.69 57.41 -54.94
C SER A 196 -20.08 56.74 -54.95
N MET A 197 -20.83 56.85 -53.85
CA MET A 197 -22.18 57.45 -53.77
C MET A 197 -22.79 57.32 -52.36
N ARG A 198 -22.94 58.48 -51.70
CA ARG A 198 -24.10 59.02 -50.95
C ARG A 198 -25.08 58.07 -50.19
N ASN A 199 -25.22 58.34 -48.88
CA ASN A 199 -26.43 58.63 -48.06
C ASN A 199 -26.29 57.99 -46.66
N SER A 200 -26.08 58.76 -45.59
CA SER A 200 -26.98 59.65 -44.82
C SER A 200 -27.73 58.93 -43.69
N ALA A 201 -27.63 59.53 -42.49
CA ALA A 201 -28.40 59.28 -41.26
C ALA A 201 -28.07 57.96 -40.52
N SER A 202 -27.99 57.88 -39.18
CA SER A 202 -28.21 58.83 -38.09
C SER A 202 -27.96 58.09 -36.76
N GLY A 203 -27.57 58.82 -35.72
CA GLY A 203 -27.85 58.51 -34.32
C GLY A 203 -26.81 57.58 -33.65
N SER A 204 -25.97 58.04 -32.72
CA SER A 204 -26.20 58.67 -31.40
C SER A 204 -26.19 57.65 -30.27
N GLY A 205 -25.25 57.84 -29.33
CA GLY A 205 -25.44 57.56 -27.92
C GLY A 205 -24.74 56.32 -27.38
N SER A 206 -23.62 56.50 -26.66
CA SER A 206 -23.69 56.63 -25.20
C SER A 206 -22.30 56.79 -24.58
N THR A 207 -22.21 57.88 -23.83
CA THR A 207 -21.30 58.19 -22.73
C THR A 207 -21.43 57.21 -21.57
N VAL A 208 -20.29 57.02 -20.88
CA VAL A 208 -20.07 56.84 -19.42
C VAL A 208 -20.81 55.72 -18.70
#